data_AF-B1FG57-F1
#
_entry.id   AF-B1FG57-F1
#
_cell.length_a   1.000
_cell.length_b   1.000
_cell.length_c   1.000
_cell.angle_alpha   90.00
_cell.angle_beta   90.00
_cell.angle_gamma   90.00
#
_symmetry.space_group_name_H-M   'P 1'
#
loop_
_entity.id
_entity.type
_entity.pdbx_description
1 polymer ?
#
loop_
_entity_poly.entity_id
_entity_poly.type
_entity_poly.pdbx_seq_one_letter_code
_entity_poly.pdbx_strand_id
1 'polypeptide(L)'
;MSLDQLKRMREALRPYGLKLLESEWRGWNAQYRFRCRKGHESSRCGSYLFYTMVQCPACRVDEVLRQIHQLARQAGGRCLSEQYAGRGSPLQFVCKAGHVFEKTAENLRKGSWCVLCARAQHSRRMADPDGMTRMRAAAKARGGKCLSTGYTKLTERYRFRCAVGHEWETSGTEIVRGAWCRICSDREKVHAYRHKDGLRRLRERAKSHGGVCLSKVYEGSKAYYRFRCGADHEWETQGARIFRGAWCPECQRDSMRFGIESMRQRATQLGGRCLSETYRNAATRLKWECEHGHRWEAAPRAVVRGHWCPVCSRDASKLGLDLMKNIALERGGKCISATYVNSAARLEWECARGHRWLATPNTIRRGHWCARCYFISITTTEETRRKRRHEAVGR
;
A
#
# COMPACT_ATOMS: atom_id res chain seq x y z
N MET A 1 -22.54 20.82 71.00
CA MET A 1 -22.38 19.71 70.01
C MET A 1 -21.03 19.71 69.26
N SER A 2 -20.17 20.73 69.39
CA SER A 2 -18.89 20.85 68.66
C SER A 2 -17.68 20.16 69.32
N LEU A 3 -17.61 20.12 70.66
CA LEU A 3 -16.49 19.55 71.42
C LEU A 3 -16.38 18.02 71.30
N ASP A 4 -17.51 17.33 71.17
CA ASP A 4 -17.57 15.86 71.12
C ASP A 4 -16.96 15.30 69.82
N GLN A 5 -17.18 15.99 68.69
CA GLN A 5 -16.69 15.54 67.38
C GLN A 5 -15.16 15.61 67.28
N LEU A 6 -14.54 16.66 67.83
CA LEU A 6 -13.08 16.81 67.80
C LEU A 6 -12.39 15.81 68.75
N LYS A 7 -13.03 15.48 69.88
CA LYS A 7 -12.59 14.42 70.79
C LYS A 7 -12.64 13.05 70.11
N ARG A 8 -13.75 12.71 69.46
CA ARG A 8 -13.90 11.47 68.67
C ARG A 8 -12.85 11.37 67.56
N MET A 9 -12.56 12.47 66.87
CA MET A 9 -11.51 12.50 65.84
C MET A 9 -10.10 12.30 66.40
N ARG A 10 -9.79 12.89 67.56
CA ARG A 10 -8.51 12.64 68.26
C ARG A 10 -8.38 11.18 68.70
N GLU A 11 -9.46 10.58 69.20
CA GLU A 11 -9.50 9.16 69.58
C GLU A 11 -9.29 8.24 68.37
N ALA A 12 -9.93 8.52 67.23
CA ALA A 12 -9.77 7.75 65.99
C ALA A 12 -8.34 7.83 65.40
N LEU A 13 -7.65 8.96 65.58
CA LEU A 13 -6.28 9.17 65.07
C LEU A 13 -5.18 8.59 66.00
N ARG A 14 -5.52 8.32 67.28
CA ARG A 14 -4.57 7.86 68.31
C ARG A 14 -3.90 6.52 67.98
N PRO A 15 -4.60 5.46 67.51
CA PRO A 15 -3.98 4.19 67.13
C PRO A 15 -2.89 4.34 66.05
N TYR A 16 -3.11 5.26 65.10
CA TYR A 16 -2.18 5.54 64.01
C TYR A 16 -1.04 6.51 64.40
N GLY A 17 -1.03 6.99 65.64
CA GLY A 17 0.00 7.91 66.13
C GLY A 17 -0.04 9.28 65.48
N LEU A 18 -1.22 9.75 65.08
CA LEU A 18 -1.44 11.05 64.48
C LEU A 18 -2.03 12.00 65.53
N LYS A 19 -1.38 13.14 65.75
CA LYS A 19 -1.80 14.17 66.70
C LYS A 19 -2.44 15.32 65.94
N LEU A 20 -3.72 15.56 66.18
CA LEU A 20 -4.44 16.73 65.66
C LEU A 20 -3.89 18.02 66.30
N LEU A 21 -3.68 19.07 65.52
CA LEU A 21 -3.12 20.35 65.99
C LEU A 21 -4.20 21.41 66.26
N GLU A 22 -5.40 21.25 65.70
CA GLU A 22 -6.50 22.20 65.91
C GLU A 22 -7.16 22.05 67.29
N SER A 23 -7.53 23.20 67.83
CA SER A 23 -8.29 23.35 69.07
C SER A 23 -9.81 23.43 68.85
N GLU A 24 -10.26 23.77 67.63
CA GLU A 24 -11.67 24.06 67.32
C GLU A 24 -12.24 23.19 66.19
N TRP A 25 -13.48 22.76 66.35
CA TRP A 25 -14.22 22.02 65.32
C TRP A 25 -14.88 22.97 64.32
N ARG A 26 -14.56 22.82 63.04
CA ARG A 26 -15.03 23.67 61.92
C ARG A 26 -15.87 22.89 60.90
N GLY A 27 -16.34 21.70 61.25
CA GLY A 27 -17.13 20.81 60.39
C GLY A 27 -16.31 19.76 59.63
N TRP A 28 -16.99 18.80 58.99
CA TRP A 28 -16.35 17.63 58.35
C TRP A 28 -15.54 17.95 57.10
N ASN A 29 -15.90 19.00 56.37
CA ASN A 29 -15.21 19.41 55.14
C ASN A 29 -14.06 20.39 55.41
N ALA A 30 -13.96 20.93 56.63
CA ALA A 30 -12.87 21.81 57.01
C ALA A 30 -11.54 21.07 57.05
N GLN A 31 -10.46 21.78 56.72
CA GLN A 31 -9.10 21.26 56.77
C GLN A 31 -8.57 21.31 58.21
N TYR A 32 -8.03 20.18 58.66
CA TYR A 32 -7.36 20.06 59.95
C TYR A 32 -5.93 19.56 59.75
N ARG A 33 -4.98 20.25 60.39
CA ARG A 33 -3.58 19.89 60.45
C ARG A 33 -3.33 18.85 61.53
N PHE A 34 -2.53 17.87 61.18
CA PHE A 34 -2.10 16.84 62.10
C PHE A 34 -0.61 16.61 61.95
N ARG A 35 0.02 16.19 63.05
CA ARG A 35 1.43 15.82 63.12
C ARG A 35 1.55 14.32 63.37
N CYS A 36 2.35 13.63 62.56
CA CYS A 36 2.63 12.21 62.78
C CYS A 36 3.79 11.99 63.77
N ARG A 37 4.02 10.73 64.20
CA ARG A 37 5.15 10.37 65.08
C ARG A 37 6.54 10.74 64.53
N LYS A 38 6.69 10.78 63.20
CA LYS A 38 7.94 11.19 62.54
C LYS A 38 8.10 12.71 62.39
N GLY A 39 7.16 13.50 62.92
CA GLY A 39 7.22 14.96 62.86
C GLY A 39 6.59 15.59 61.61
N HIS A 40 6.16 14.81 60.62
CA HIS A 40 5.49 15.39 59.44
C HIS A 40 4.17 16.06 59.82
N GLU A 41 4.01 17.31 59.38
CA GLU A 41 2.77 18.05 59.46
C GLU A 41 2.04 18.00 58.12
N SER A 42 0.76 17.69 58.15
CA SER A 42 -0.07 17.58 56.94
C SER A 42 -1.49 18.01 57.25
N SER A 43 -2.23 18.45 56.23
CA SER A 43 -3.61 18.92 56.38
C SER A 43 -4.56 18.12 55.50
N ARG A 44 -5.69 17.69 56.07
CA ARG A 44 -6.76 16.97 55.36
C ARG A 44 -8.13 17.35 55.93
N CYS A 45 -9.19 17.06 55.18
CA CYS A 45 -10.54 17.30 55.69
C CYS A 45 -10.91 16.32 56.81
N GLY A 46 -11.78 16.77 57.72
CA GLY A 46 -12.24 15.98 58.87
C GLY A 46 -12.84 14.63 58.51
N SER A 47 -13.62 14.55 57.42
CA SER A 47 -14.21 13.28 56.95
C SER A 47 -13.15 12.26 56.54
N TYR A 48 -12.12 12.71 55.82
CA TYR A 48 -11.00 11.86 55.41
C TYR A 48 -10.16 11.40 56.62
N LEU A 49 -9.91 12.31 57.57
CA LEU A 49 -9.20 12.01 58.82
C LEU A 49 -9.90 10.96 59.66
N PHE A 50 -11.23 11.00 59.71
CA PHE A 50 -12.02 10.12 60.58
C PHE A 50 -12.33 8.77 59.94
N TYR A 51 -12.72 8.73 58.66
CA TYR A 51 -13.19 7.49 58.02
C TYR A 51 -12.13 6.77 57.20
N THR A 52 -11.10 7.46 56.70
CA THR A 52 -10.19 6.91 55.65
C THR A 52 -8.72 6.94 56.05
N MET A 53 -8.34 7.71 57.06
CA MET A 53 -6.93 7.89 57.38
C MET A 53 -6.37 6.71 58.19
N VAL A 54 -5.50 5.93 57.54
CA VAL A 54 -4.80 4.78 58.14
C VAL A 54 -3.30 5.06 58.34
N GLN A 55 -2.73 6.03 57.63
CA GLN A 55 -1.31 6.39 57.73
C GLN A 55 -1.06 7.84 57.28
N CYS A 56 0.00 8.46 57.81
CA CYS A 56 0.48 9.76 57.32
C CYS A 56 0.93 9.67 55.85
N PRO A 57 0.40 10.53 54.95
CA PRO A 57 0.78 10.53 53.53
C PRO A 57 2.27 10.77 53.27
N ALA A 58 2.90 11.68 54.03
CA ALA A 58 4.33 11.96 53.91
C ALA A 58 5.17 10.72 54.30
N CYS A 59 4.86 10.07 55.42
CA CYS A 59 5.53 8.81 55.81
C CYS A 59 5.43 7.72 54.74
N ARG A 60 4.27 7.63 54.07
CA ARG A 60 4.05 6.67 52.98
C ARG A 60 4.91 6.99 51.75
N VAL A 61 5.03 8.27 51.41
CA VAL A 61 5.91 8.73 50.31
C VAL A 61 7.36 8.39 50.61
N ASP A 62 7.85 8.65 51.83
CA ASP A 62 9.22 8.32 52.24
C ASP A 62 9.50 6.82 52.19
N GLU A 63 8.52 6.00 52.59
CA GLU A 63 8.64 4.55 52.51
C GLU A 63 8.74 4.06 51.06
N VAL A 64 7.90 4.58 50.18
CA VAL A 64 7.96 4.27 48.74
C VAL A 64 9.29 4.73 48.14
N LEU A 65 9.78 5.92 48.50
CA LEU A 65 11.07 6.41 48.02
C LEU A 65 12.21 5.51 48.51
N ARG A 66 12.22 5.11 49.78
CA ARG A 66 13.22 4.16 50.32
C ARG A 66 13.20 2.82 49.57
N GLN A 67 12.02 2.29 49.25
CA GLN A 67 11.89 1.08 48.41
C GLN A 67 12.47 1.30 47.01
N ILE A 68 12.27 2.47 46.40
CA ILE A 68 12.83 2.81 45.09
C ILE A 68 14.37 2.89 45.15
N HIS A 69 14.95 3.49 46.19
CA HIS A 69 16.40 3.46 46.40
C HIS A 69 16.94 2.03 46.55
N GLN A 70 16.22 1.14 47.25
CA GLN A 70 16.60 -0.26 47.39
C GLN A 70 16.54 -1.00 46.05
N LEU A 71 15.47 -0.83 45.28
CA LEU A 71 15.33 -1.41 43.93
C LEU A 71 16.43 -0.92 42.99
N ALA A 72 16.77 0.36 43.04
CA ALA A 72 17.86 0.94 42.27
C ALA A 72 19.22 0.27 42.59
N ARG A 73 19.48 0.00 43.88
CA ARG A 73 20.70 -0.72 44.32
C ARG A 73 20.71 -2.17 43.82
N GLN A 74 19.60 -2.88 43.93
CA GLN A 74 19.46 -4.26 43.44
C GLN A 74 19.66 -4.35 41.92
N ALA A 75 19.20 -3.34 41.16
CA ALA A 75 19.40 -3.25 39.73
C ALA A 75 20.83 -2.81 39.32
N GLY A 76 21.73 -2.61 40.28
CA GLY A 76 23.12 -2.24 40.03
C GLY A 76 23.31 -0.75 39.74
N GLY A 77 22.67 0.13 40.52
CA GLY A 77 22.99 1.57 40.55
C GLY A 77 22.36 2.30 41.73
N ARG A 78 22.01 3.58 41.55
CA ARG A 78 21.41 4.40 42.62
C ARG A 78 20.39 5.39 42.07
N CYS A 79 19.37 5.70 42.88
CA CYS A 79 18.44 6.81 42.65
C CYS A 79 19.09 8.12 43.14
N LEU A 80 19.04 9.15 42.30
CA LEU A 80 19.54 10.50 42.58
C LEU A 80 18.44 11.44 43.09
N SER A 81 17.17 11.12 42.83
CA SER A 81 16.05 11.91 43.32
C SER A 81 15.82 11.73 44.82
N GLU A 82 15.69 12.85 45.54
CA GLU A 82 15.43 12.89 46.99
C GLU A 82 13.95 13.02 47.34
N GLN A 83 13.08 13.27 46.35
CA GLN A 83 11.64 13.46 46.52
C GLN A 83 10.86 12.60 45.55
N TYR A 84 9.66 12.14 45.98
CA TYR A 84 8.76 11.34 45.15
C TYR A 84 7.37 11.97 45.06
N ALA A 85 7.09 12.59 43.91
CA ALA A 85 5.84 13.31 43.66
C ALA A 85 4.66 12.41 43.23
N GLY A 86 4.89 11.11 42.99
CA GLY A 86 3.81 10.16 42.67
C GLY A 86 4.17 9.13 41.60
N ARG A 87 3.22 8.26 41.26
CA ARG A 87 3.43 7.08 40.38
C ARG A 87 3.91 7.42 38.98
N GLY A 88 3.44 8.54 38.42
CA GLY A 88 3.78 9.00 37.08
C GLY A 88 5.01 9.90 37.00
N SER A 89 5.56 10.33 38.14
CA SER A 89 6.68 11.27 38.16
C SER A 89 7.99 10.55 37.83
N PRO A 90 8.78 11.06 36.87
CA PRO A 90 10.10 10.51 36.59
C PRO A 90 11.04 10.79 37.76
N LEU A 91 11.86 9.80 38.08
CA LEU A 91 12.97 9.88 39.03
C LEU A 91 14.27 9.70 38.25
N GLN A 92 15.33 10.36 38.72
CA GLN A 92 16.66 10.25 38.13
C GLN A 92 17.44 9.13 38.78
N PHE A 93 18.13 8.34 37.96
CA PHE A 93 18.95 7.22 38.38
C PHE A 93 20.31 7.27 37.67
N VAL A 94 21.30 6.62 38.28
CA VAL A 94 22.58 6.32 37.63
C VAL A 94 22.89 4.83 37.77
N CYS A 95 23.29 4.17 36.68
CA CYS A 95 23.69 2.76 36.71
C CYS A 95 25.19 2.59 37.01
N LYS A 96 25.62 1.34 37.24
CA LYS A 96 27.03 0.98 37.46
C LYS A 96 27.98 1.41 36.34
N ALA A 97 27.48 1.50 35.10
CA ALA A 97 28.27 1.98 33.96
C ALA A 97 28.34 3.52 33.86
N GLY A 98 27.77 4.26 34.82
CA GLY A 98 27.80 5.72 34.86
C GLY A 98 26.70 6.42 34.06
N HIS A 99 25.80 5.68 33.40
CA HIS A 99 24.71 6.31 32.66
C HIS A 99 23.67 6.90 33.60
N VAL A 100 23.41 8.20 33.44
CA VAL A 100 22.30 8.91 34.09
C VAL A 100 21.05 8.80 33.21
N PHE A 101 19.92 8.42 33.79
CA PHE A 101 18.65 8.27 33.06
C PHE A 101 17.44 8.51 33.96
N GLU A 102 16.33 8.88 33.33
CA GLU A 102 15.05 9.11 34.00
C GLU A 102 14.12 7.92 33.86
N LYS A 103 13.37 7.62 34.94
CA LYS A 103 12.40 6.53 34.93
C LYS A 103 11.31 6.69 35.97
N THR A 104 10.12 6.19 35.66
CA THR A 104 9.03 6.10 36.63
C THR A 104 9.23 4.88 37.53
N ALA A 105 8.70 4.96 38.76
CA ALA A 105 8.71 3.85 39.72
C ALA A 105 7.98 2.60 39.17
N GLU A 106 6.97 2.78 38.33
CA GLU A 106 6.26 1.67 37.67
C GLU A 106 7.16 0.91 36.69
N ASN A 107 7.88 1.63 35.83
CA ASN A 107 8.78 1.01 34.86
C ASN A 107 9.95 0.27 35.55
N LEU A 108 10.41 0.81 36.69
CA LEU A 108 11.41 0.14 37.52
C LEU A 108 10.88 -1.20 38.07
N ARG A 109 9.65 -1.22 38.58
CA ARG A 109 9.00 -2.45 39.09
C ARG A 109 8.75 -3.49 37.99
N LYS A 110 8.54 -3.07 36.74
CA LYS A 110 8.43 -3.97 35.57
C LYS A 110 9.78 -4.54 35.12
N GLY A 111 10.88 -4.29 35.84
CA GLY A 111 12.22 -4.80 35.53
C GLY A 111 12.99 -3.94 34.51
N SER A 112 12.45 -2.79 34.13
CA SER A 112 13.12 -1.90 33.17
C SER A 112 14.11 -1.00 33.92
N TRP A 113 15.41 -1.20 33.73
CA TRP A 113 16.49 -0.42 34.38
C TRP A 113 17.16 0.58 33.43
N CYS A 114 18.40 0.33 33.00
CA CYS A 114 19.15 1.21 32.10
C CYS A 114 19.04 0.74 30.64
N VAL A 115 18.40 1.57 29.80
CA VAL A 115 18.20 1.25 28.37
C VAL A 115 19.53 1.17 27.62
N LEU A 116 20.50 2.02 27.96
CA LEU A 116 21.83 2.01 27.33
C LEU A 116 22.58 0.70 27.63
N CYS A 117 22.56 0.24 28.88
CA CYS A 117 23.16 -1.05 29.24
C CYS A 117 22.43 -2.23 28.58
N ALA A 118 21.08 -2.20 28.53
CA ALA A 118 20.30 -3.24 27.88
C ALA A 118 20.59 -3.31 26.37
N ARG A 119 20.70 -2.17 25.69
CA ARG A 119 21.08 -2.09 24.27
C ARG A 119 22.51 -2.59 24.05
N ALA A 120 23.45 -2.24 24.92
CA ALA A 120 24.84 -2.71 24.82
C ALA A 120 24.93 -4.23 24.99
N GLN A 121 24.21 -4.80 25.97
CA GLN A 121 24.14 -6.25 26.15
C GLN A 121 23.47 -6.95 24.97
N HIS A 122 22.36 -6.40 24.46
CA HIS A 122 21.72 -6.90 23.26
C HIS A 122 22.67 -6.86 22.06
N SER A 123 23.37 -5.74 21.84
CA SER A 123 24.38 -5.61 20.78
C SER A 123 25.50 -6.66 20.93
N ARG A 124 26.01 -6.90 22.14
CA ARG A 124 27.00 -7.95 22.42
C ARG A 124 26.47 -9.36 22.15
N ARG A 125 25.21 -9.64 22.50
CA ARG A 125 24.55 -10.92 22.16
C ARG A 125 24.34 -11.09 20.66
N MET A 126 24.14 -10.00 19.94
CA MET A 126 23.99 -9.99 18.47
C MET A 126 25.35 -9.98 17.74
N ALA A 127 26.45 -9.69 18.43
CA ALA A 127 27.80 -9.85 17.90
C ALA A 127 28.15 -11.35 17.93
N ASP A 128 27.77 -12.06 16.87
CA ASP A 128 28.19 -13.44 16.60
C ASP A 128 29.73 -13.50 16.65
N PRO A 129 30.34 -14.18 17.65
CA PRO A 129 31.79 -14.24 17.81
C PRO A 129 32.49 -14.85 16.59
N ASP A 130 31.79 -15.74 15.87
CA ASP A 130 32.30 -16.47 14.71
C ASP A 130 31.87 -15.83 13.38
N GLY A 131 31.23 -14.66 13.42
CA GLY A 131 30.73 -13.97 12.23
C GLY A 131 31.84 -13.68 11.22
N MET A 132 33.03 -13.29 11.68
CA MET A 132 34.17 -13.07 10.79
C MET A 132 34.68 -14.36 10.15
N THR A 133 34.71 -15.46 10.91
CA THR A 133 35.13 -16.79 10.43
C THR A 133 34.17 -17.28 9.34
N ARG A 134 32.86 -17.15 9.55
CA ARG A 134 31.83 -17.53 8.57
C ARG A 134 31.92 -16.70 7.29
N MET A 135 32.12 -15.39 7.39
CA MET A 135 32.32 -14.52 6.22
C MET A 135 33.56 -14.91 5.43
N ARG A 136 34.68 -15.19 6.11
CA ARG A 136 35.93 -15.63 5.47
C ARG A 136 35.78 -17.00 4.82
N ALA A 137 35.06 -17.93 5.45
CA ALA A 137 34.76 -19.25 4.89
C ALA A 137 33.88 -19.13 3.63
N ALA A 138 32.80 -18.34 3.68
CA ALA A 138 31.93 -18.07 2.54
C ALA A 138 32.69 -17.40 1.37
N ALA A 139 33.62 -16.49 1.69
CA ALA A 139 34.50 -15.89 0.71
C ALA A 139 35.42 -16.90 0.03
N LYS A 140 36.08 -17.75 0.83
CA LYS A 140 36.98 -18.79 0.35
C LYS A 140 36.25 -19.82 -0.52
N ALA A 141 35.03 -20.22 -0.13
CA ALA A 141 34.19 -21.15 -0.90
C ALA A 141 33.87 -20.65 -2.32
N ARG A 142 33.92 -19.33 -2.56
CA ARG A 142 33.74 -18.71 -3.88
C ARG A 142 35.03 -18.24 -4.53
N GLY A 143 36.16 -18.79 -4.08
CA GLY A 143 37.48 -18.48 -4.64
C GLY A 143 37.95 -17.05 -4.40
N GLY A 144 37.38 -16.34 -3.43
CA GLY A 144 37.79 -14.97 -3.10
C GLY A 144 38.15 -14.79 -1.62
N LYS A 145 38.36 -13.53 -1.23
CA LYS A 145 38.93 -13.16 0.07
C LYS A 145 38.17 -11.98 0.67
N CYS A 146 38.02 -11.99 2.00
CA CYS A 146 37.62 -10.81 2.76
C CYS A 146 38.88 -9.97 3.02
N LEU A 147 38.86 -8.69 2.62
CA LEU A 147 39.97 -7.76 2.81
C LEU A 147 39.89 -7.02 4.15
N SER A 148 38.71 -6.96 4.77
CA SER A 148 38.53 -6.34 6.08
C SER A 148 39.20 -7.17 7.18
N THR A 149 39.93 -6.48 8.06
CA THR A 149 40.64 -7.08 9.22
C THR A 149 39.87 -6.94 10.53
N GLY A 150 39.03 -5.91 10.66
CA GLY A 150 38.15 -5.70 11.81
C GLY A 150 36.77 -6.35 11.64
N TYR A 151 36.19 -6.78 12.77
CA TYR A 151 34.82 -7.29 12.85
C TYR A 151 34.05 -6.58 13.96
N THR A 152 32.77 -6.32 13.71
CA THR A 152 31.87 -5.62 14.62
C THR A 152 30.58 -6.41 14.78
N LYS A 153 29.81 -6.55 13.70
CA LYS A 153 28.60 -7.39 13.60
C LYS A 153 28.35 -7.75 12.15
N LEU A 154 27.69 -8.87 11.91
CA LEU A 154 27.48 -9.40 10.56
C LEU A 154 26.71 -8.46 9.61
N THR A 155 25.89 -7.55 10.15
CA THR A 155 25.13 -6.57 9.35
C THR A 155 25.94 -5.37 8.88
N GLU A 156 27.15 -5.16 9.40
CA GLU A 156 28.03 -4.11 8.90
C GLU A 156 28.64 -4.46 7.55
N ARG A 157 29.19 -3.43 6.91
CA ARG A 157 29.79 -3.51 5.58
C ARG A 157 31.27 -3.91 5.67
N TYR A 158 31.66 -4.86 4.83
CA TYR A 158 33.01 -5.39 4.74
C TYR A 158 33.46 -5.41 3.28
N ARG A 159 34.77 -5.29 3.06
CA ARG A 159 35.38 -5.28 1.73
C ARG A 159 35.80 -6.69 1.33
N PHE A 160 35.44 -7.11 0.12
CA PHE A 160 35.72 -8.43 -0.43
C PHE A 160 36.38 -8.31 -1.81
N ARG A 161 37.15 -9.33 -2.19
CA ARG A 161 37.77 -9.49 -3.51
C ARG A 161 37.42 -10.88 -4.06
N CYS A 162 36.94 -10.98 -5.30
CA CYS A 162 36.67 -12.28 -5.95
C CYS A 162 37.92 -12.85 -6.65
N ALA A 163 37.82 -14.09 -7.15
CA ALA A 163 38.89 -14.76 -7.89
C ALA A 163 39.39 -13.98 -9.12
N VAL A 164 38.47 -13.25 -9.79
CA VAL A 164 38.78 -12.43 -10.97
C VAL A 164 39.46 -11.10 -10.60
N GLY A 165 39.47 -10.74 -9.31
CA GLY A 165 40.10 -9.51 -8.81
C GLY A 165 39.14 -8.34 -8.59
N HIS A 166 37.83 -8.49 -8.84
CA HIS A 166 36.87 -7.43 -8.52
C HIS A 166 36.77 -7.22 -7.01
N GLU A 167 36.81 -5.96 -6.59
CA GLU A 167 36.62 -5.56 -5.21
C GLU A 167 35.29 -4.85 -5.01
N TRP A 168 34.61 -5.16 -3.91
CA TRP A 168 33.37 -4.49 -3.55
C TRP A 168 33.17 -4.49 -2.04
N GLU A 169 32.22 -3.68 -1.60
CA GLU A 169 31.81 -3.60 -0.21
C GLU A 169 30.34 -3.98 -0.07
N THR A 170 30.03 -4.88 0.87
CA THR A 170 28.65 -5.31 1.14
C THR A 170 28.52 -5.78 2.58
N SER A 171 27.29 -6.01 3.04
CA SER A 171 27.08 -6.52 4.39
C SER A 171 27.54 -7.99 4.53
N GLY A 172 28.08 -8.34 5.69
CA GLY A 172 28.51 -9.70 5.99
C GLY A 172 27.39 -10.74 5.87
N THR A 173 26.17 -10.34 6.24
CA THR A 173 24.97 -11.18 6.15
C THR A 173 24.69 -11.63 4.72
N GLU A 174 24.84 -10.75 3.75
CA GLU A 174 24.61 -11.06 2.33
C GLU A 174 25.62 -12.09 1.82
N ILE A 175 26.88 -11.96 2.22
CA ILE A 175 27.93 -12.93 1.86
C ILE A 175 27.62 -14.32 2.41
N VAL A 176 27.24 -14.38 3.69
CA VAL A 176 26.91 -15.63 4.37
C VAL A 176 25.64 -16.28 3.79
N ARG A 177 24.64 -15.48 3.38
CA ARG A 177 23.43 -15.97 2.70
C ARG A 177 23.67 -16.49 1.30
N GLY A 178 24.75 -16.06 0.66
CA GLY A 178 25.15 -16.57 -0.64
C GLY A 178 25.27 -15.53 -1.75
N ALA A 179 25.16 -14.24 -1.46
CA ALA A 179 25.56 -13.21 -2.41
C ALA A 179 27.10 -13.13 -2.52
N TRP A 180 27.62 -12.73 -3.68
CA TRP A 180 29.07 -12.63 -3.89
C TRP A 180 29.43 -11.45 -4.81
N CYS A 181 30.16 -11.69 -5.89
CA CYS A 181 30.54 -10.68 -6.85
C CYS A 181 29.43 -10.46 -7.88
N ARG A 182 28.81 -9.27 -7.83
CA ARG A 182 27.79 -8.87 -8.81
C ARG A 182 28.31 -8.89 -10.24
N ILE A 183 29.53 -8.43 -10.48
CA ILE A 183 30.13 -8.37 -11.82
C ILE A 183 30.30 -9.78 -12.41
N CYS A 184 30.80 -10.73 -11.61
CA CYS A 184 30.94 -12.12 -12.05
C CYS A 184 29.56 -12.78 -12.28
N SER A 185 28.60 -12.56 -11.38
CA SER A 185 27.24 -13.11 -11.51
C SER A 185 26.51 -12.54 -12.73
N ASP A 186 26.64 -11.24 -13.01
CA ASP A 186 26.04 -10.60 -14.17
C ASP A 186 26.69 -11.13 -15.46
N ARG A 187 28.01 -11.36 -15.47
CA ARG A 187 28.72 -11.96 -16.62
C ARG A 187 28.24 -13.38 -16.90
N GLU A 188 28.12 -14.23 -15.87
CA GLU A 188 27.56 -15.58 -15.99
C GLU A 188 26.12 -15.55 -16.51
N LYS A 189 25.27 -14.65 -16.00
CA LYS A 189 23.91 -14.47 -16.50
C LYS A 189 23.89 -14.10 -17.97
N VAL A 190 24.73 -13.14 -18.41
CA VAL A 190 24.83 -12.75 -19.82
C VAL A 190 25.27 -13.92 -20.69
N HIS A 191 26.26 -14.71 -20.26
CA HIS A 191 26.66 -15.93 -20.97
C HIS A 191 25.57 -17.01 -21.00
N ALA A 192 24.81 -17.17 -19.91
CA ALA A 192 23.67 -18.09 -19.86
C ALA A 192 22.49 -17.62 -20.74
N TYR A 193 22.24 -16.31 -20.83
CA TYR A 193 21.25 -15.71 -21.72
C TYR A 193 21.65 -15.77 -23.20
N ARG A 194 22.95 -15.84 -23.50
CA ARG A 194 23.45 -16.22 -24.83
C ARG A 194 23.16 -17.71 -25.04
N HIS A 195 21.96 -18.03 -25.50
CA HIS A 195 21.62 -19.38 -25.95
C HIS A 195 22.72 -19.86 -26.92
N LYS A 196 23.42 -20.95 -26.59
CA LYS A 196 24.40 -21.58 -27.49
C LYS A 196 23.82 -21.84 -28.88
N ASP A 197 22.51 -22.11 -28.95
CA ASP A 197 21.75 -22.35 -30.20
C ASP A 197 21.05 -21.12 -30.79
N GLY A 198 21.37 -19.91 -30.33
CA GLY A 198 20.69 -18.68 -30.75
C GLY A 198 20.73 -18.45 -32.27
N LEU A 199 21.85 -18.78 -32.92
CA LEU A 199 21.99 -18.67 -34.37
C LEU A 199 21.14 -19.71 -35.11
N ARG A 200 21.10 -20.94 -34.61
CA ARG A 200 20.30 -22.04 -35.20
C ARG A 200 18.83 -21.65 -35.23
N ARG A 201 18.31 -21.13 -34.11
CA ARG A 201 16.92 -20.66 -34.01
C ARG A 201 16.59 -19.49 -34.94
N LEU A 202 17.53 -18.55 -35.14
CA LEU A 202 17.35 -17.45 -36.10
C LEU A 202 17.29 -17.98 -37.55
N ARG A 203 18.12 -18.98 -37.88
CA ARG A 203 18.12 -19.62 -39.20
C ARG A 203 16.85 -20.43 -39.46
N GLU A 204 16.37 -21.17 -38.46
CA GLU A 204 15.09 -21.91 -38.55
C GLU A 204 13.91 -20.96 -38.77
N ARG A 205 13.83 -19.87 -38.02
CA ARG A 205 12.82 -18.81 -38.21
C ARG A 205 12.90 -18.18 -39.61
N ALA A 206 14.12 -17.95 -40.10
CA ALA A 206 14.30 -17.44 -41.45
C ALA A 206 13.75 -18.40 -42.50
N LYS A 207 14.10 -19.68 -42.38
CA LYS A 207 13.62 -20.73 -43.28
C LYS A 207 12.11 -20.88 -43.23
N SER A 208 11.48 -20.80 -42.05
CA SER A 208 10.01 -20.91 -41.91
C SER A 208 9.25 -19.78 -42.61
N HIS A 209 9.90 -18.62 -42.80
CA HIS A 209 9.33 -17.47 -43.50
C HIS A 209 9.84 -17.35 -44.95
N GLY A 210 10.42 -18.43 -45.51
CA GLY A 210 10.89 -18.46 -46.89
C GLY A 210 12.07 -17.51 -47.16
N GLY A 211 12.94 -17.29 -46.17
CA GLY A 211 14.13 -16.47 -46.31
C GLY A 211 15.36 -17.05 -45.61
N VAL A 212 16.44 -16.27 -45.59
CA VAL A 212 17.75 -16.69 -45.06
C VAL A 212 18.31 -15.67 -44.08
N CYS A 213 19.04 -16.16 -43.08
CA CYS A 213 19.83 -15.34 -42.16
C CYS A 213 21.27 -15.27 -42.68
N LEU A 214 21.76 -14.08 -42.97
CA LEU A 214 23.10 -13.82 -43.53
C LEU A 214 24.18 -13.74 -42.44
N SER A 215 23.80 -13.53 -41.18
CA SER A 215 24.74 -13.44 -40.07
C SER A 215 25.34 -14.80 -39.69
N LYS A 216 26.64 -14.80 -39.38
CA LYS A 216 27.43 -16.01 -39.07
C LYS A 216 27.65 -16.26 -37.57
N VAL A 217 27.49 -15.22 -36.73
CA VAL A 217 27.78 -15.27 -35.28
C VAL A 217 26.56 -14.82 -34.51
N TYR A 218 26.29 -15.43 -33.35
CA TYR A 218 25.23 -15.02 -32.43
C TYR A 218 25.81 -14.23 -31.26
N GLU A 219 25.52 -12.93 -31.22
CA GLU A 219 26.02 -12.01 -30.20
C GLU A 219 25.01 -11.78 -29.06
N GLY A 220 23.79 -12.30 -29.21
CA GLY A 220 22.69 -12.21 -28.25
C GLY A 220 21.37 -11.76 -28.88
N SER A 221 20.27 -11.85 -28.14
CA SER A 221 18.93 -11.54 -28.66
C SER A 221 18.72 -10.06 -29.02
N LYS A 222 19.47 -9.15 -28.38
CA LYS A 222 19.40 -7.70 -28.65
C LYS A 222 20.32 -7.24 -29.79
N ALA A 223 21.24 -8.09 -30.25
CA ALA A 223 22.11 -7.76 -31.37
C ALA A 223 21.31 -7.73 -32.68
N TYR A 224 21.86 -7.00 -33.65
CA TYR A 224 21.31 -6.89 -34.99
C TYR A 224 21.84 -7.98 -35.89
N TYR A 225 20.97 -8.50 -36.76
CA TYR A 225 21.26 -9.57 -37.69
C TYR A 225 20.70 -9.21 -39.06
N ARG A 226 21.41 -9.62 -40.11
CA ARG A 226 21.02 -9.40 -41.51
C ARG A 226 20.21 -10.59 -42.02
N PHE A 227 19.09 -10.31 -42.68
CA PHE A 227 18.19 -11.29 -43.26
C PHE A 227 17.85 -10.92 -44.71
N ARG A 228 17.47 -11.93 -45.49
CA ARG A 228 16.95 -11.79 -46.86
C ARG A 228 15.67 -12.62 -47.00
N CYS A 229 14.58 -12.06 -47.53
CA CYS A 229 13.34 -12.81 -47.75
C CYS A 229 13.26 -13.40 -49.16
N GLY A 230 12.26 -14.24 -49.43
CA GLY A 230 12.02 -14.82 -50.76
C GLY A 230 11.64 -13.83 -51.86
N ALA A 231 11.26 -12.60 -51.50
CA ALA A 231 11.07 -11.48 -52.44
C ALA A 231 12.36 -10.63 -52.61
N ASP A 232 13.50 -11.16 -52.19
CA ASP A 232 14.84 -10.58 -52.30
C ASP A 232 15.07 -9.24 -51.55
N HIS A 233 14.19 -8.90 -50.60
CA HIS A 233 14.44 -7.77 -49.70
C HIS A 233 15.49 -8.15 -48.66
N GLU A 234 16.55 -7.35 -48.55
CA GLU A 234 17.54 -7.42 -47.47
C GLU A 234 17.27 -6.40 -46.38
N TRP A 235 17.28 -6.83 -45.13
CA TRP A 235 17.16 -5.90 -44.00
C TRP A 235 17.96 -6.35 -42.79
N GLU A 236 18.17 -5.39 -41.89
CA GLU A 236 18.81 -5.62 -40.61
C GLU A 236 17.82 -5.38 -39.46
N THR A 237 17.76 -6.30 -38.51
CA THR A 237 16.88 -6.17 -37.34
C THR A 237 17.40 -6.95 -36.14
N GLN A 238 16.85 -6.64 -34.96
CA GLN A 238 17.22 -7.33 -33.74
C GLN A 238 16.71 -8.77 -33.71
N GLY A 239 17.52 -9.71 -33.23
CA GLY A 239 17.13 -11.13 -33.14
C GLY A 239 15.87 -11.36 -32.30
N ALA A 240 15.67 -10.56 -31.25
CA ALA A 240 14.48 -10.57 -30.40
C ALA A 240 13.18 -10.21 -31.15
N ARG A 241 13.24 -9.46 -32.26
CA ARG A 241 12.07 -9.15 -33.09
C ARG A 241 11.70 -10.35 -33.96
N ILE A 242 12.69 -11.03 -34.51
CA ILE A 242 12.49 -12.28 -35.27
C ILE A 242 11.91 -13.38 -34.38
N PHE A 243 12.41 -13.54 -33.15
CA PHE A 243 11.86 -14.50 -32.20
C PHE A 243 10.39 -14.21 -31.83
N ARG A 244 9.99 -12.93 -31.83
CA ARG A 244 8.60 -12.47 -31.60
C ARG A 244 7.71 -12.59 -32.84
N GLY A 245 8.23 -13.05 -33.98
CA GLY A 245 7.45 -13.29 -35.20
C GLY A 245 7.42 -12.13 -36.19
N ALA A 246 8.21 -11.07 -35.99
CA ALA A 246 8.39 -10.06 -37.03
C ALA A 246 9.37 -10.59 -38.09
N TRP A 247 9.08 -10.37 -39.37
CA TRP A 247 9.93 -10.84 -40.48
C TRP A 247 10.38 -9.69 -41.39
N CYS A 248 9.84 -9.59 -42.61
CA CYS A 248 10.21 -8.58 -43.61
C CYS A 248 9.30 -7.34 -43.52
N PRO A 249 9.84 -6.15 -43.21
CA PRO A 249 9.06 -4.91 -43.13
C PRO A 249 8.47 -4.47 -44.48
N GLU A 250 9.14 -4.78 -45.58
CA GLU A 250 8.68 -4.46 -46.93
C GLU A 250 7.49 -5.33 -47.33
N CYS A 251 7.62 -6.66 -47.22
CA CYS A 251 6.50 -7.57 -47.46
C CYS A 251 5.30 -7.28 -46.54
N GLN A 252 5.55 -6.90 -45.27
CA GLN A 252 4.48 -6.50 -44.36
C GLN A 252 3.78 -5.22 -44.84
N ARG A 253 4.53 -4.20 -45.29
CA ARG A 253 3.95 -2.97 -45.84
C ARG A 253 3.15 -3.24 -47.11
N ASP A 254 3.64 -4.11 -47.98
CA ASP A 254 2.94 -4.49 -49.21
C ASP A 254 1.65 -5.24 -48.91
N SER A 255 1.65 -6.17 -47.94
CA SER A 255 0.43 -6.85 -47.49
C SER A 255 -0.59 -5.91 -46.82
N MET A 256 -0.16 -4.74 -46.35
CA MET A 256 -1.02 -3.73 -45.72
C MET A 256 -1.61 -2.73 -46.72
N ARG A 257 -1.22 -2.78 -48.00
CA ARG A 257 -1.90 -2.02 -49.06
C ARG A 257 -3.23 -2.71 -49.38
N PHE A 258 -4.28 -2.37 -48.65
CA PHE A 258 -5.64 -2.79 -49.03
C PHE A 258 -5.97 -2.23 -50.41
N GLY A 259 -6.19 -3.08 -51.40
CA GLY A 259 -6.64 -2.64 -52.72
C GLY A 259 -8.04 -2.04 -52.68
N ILE A 260 -8.42 -1.33 -53.76
CA ILE A 260 -9.81 -0.85 -53.92
C ILE A 260 -10.82 -2.01 -53.90
N GLU A 261 -10.42 -3.19 -54.35
CA GLU A 261 -11.23 -4.42 -54.29
C GLU A 261 -11.55 -4.86 -52.86
N SER A 262 -10.58 -4.81 -51.94
CA SER A 262 -10.83 -5.11 -50.52
C SER A 262 -11.84 -4.14 -49.90
N MET A 263 -11.84 -2.88 -50.34
CA MET A 263 -12.82 -1.88 -49.91
C MET A 263 -14.21 -2.12 -50.49
N ARG A 264 -14.29 -2.57 -51.75
CA ARG A 264 -15.55 -2.98 -52.39
C ARG A 264 -16.16 -4.18 -51.67
N GLN A 265 -15.37 -5.23 -51.42
CA GLN A 265 -15.83 -6.41 -50.68
C GLN A 265 -16.33 -6.05 -49.27
N ARG A 266 -15.62 -5.16 -48.57
CA ARG A 266 -16.03 -4.67 -47.25
C ARG A 266 -17.35 -3.89 -47.30
N ALA A 267 -17.56 -3.09 -48.35
CA ALA A 267 -18.83 -2.40 -48.54
C ALA A 267 -19.98 -3.39 -48.74
N THR A 268 -19.78 -4.43 -49.55
CA THR A 268 -20.77 -5.48 -49.79
C THR A 268 -21.12 -6.24 -48.52
N GLN A 269 -20.14 -6.59 -47.68
CA GLN A 269 -20.37 -7.23 -46.37
C GLN A 269 -21.24 -6.39 -45.42
N LEU A 270 -21.20 -5.06 -45.55
CA LEU A 270 -21.98 -4.11 -44.75
C LEU A 270 -23.30 -3.71 -45.43
N GLY A 271 -23.72 -4.45 -46.45
CA GLY A 271 -24.98 -4.22 -47.17
C GLY A 271 -24.95 -3.00 -48.11
N GLY A 272 -23.78 -2.54 -48.55
CA GLY A 272 -23.70 -1.38 -49.44
C GLY A 272 -22.58 -1.45 -50.48
N ARG A 273 -22.21 -0.29 -51.04
CA ARG A 273 -21.32 -0.19 -52.20
C ARG A 273 -20.24 0.87 -51.97
N CYS A 274 -19.02 0.59 -52.46
CA CYS A 274 -17.96 1.58 -52.55
C CYS A 274 -18.01 2.18 -53.96
N LEU A 275 -18.26 3.49 -54.07
CA LEU A 275 -18.44 4.22 -55.33
C LEU A 275 -17.11 4.77 -55.88
N SER A 276 -15.99 4.57 -55.18
CA SER A 276 -14.68 5.04 -55.62
C SER A 276 -13.97 4.01 -56.51
N GLU A 277 -13.27 4.51 -57.52
CA GLU A 277 -12.55 3.68 -58.50
C GLU A 277 -11.09 3.43 -58.11
N THR A 278 -10.46 4.38 -57.39
CA THR A 278 -9.04 4.30 -57.02
C THR A 278 -8.84 4.33 -55.52
N TYR A 279 -7.95 3.48 -55.01
CA TYR A 279 -7.46 3.51 -53.63
C TYR A 279 -6.01 3.99 -53.60
N ARG A 280 -5.74 5.13 -52.96
CA ARG A 280 -4.37 5.65 -52.79
C ARG A 280 -3.76 5.26 -51.46
N ASN A 281 -4.48 5.44 -50.35
CA ASN A 281 -4.05 5.03 -49.02
C ASN A 281 -5.23 5.00 -48.03
N ALA A 282 -4.98 4.53 -46.80
CA ALA A 282 -6.00 4.37 -45.75
C ALA A 282 -6.56 5.69 -45.16
N ALA A 283 -5.97 6.83 -45.49
CA ALA A 283 -6.39 8.16 -45.05
C ALA A 283 -7.19 8.92 -46.12
N THR A 284 -7.03 8.60 -47.40
CA THR A 284 -7.81 9.17 -48.51
C THR A 284 -9.27 8.77 -48.36
N ARG A 285 -10.18 9.75 -48.41
CA ARG A 285 -11.62 9.49 -48.31
C ARG A 285 -12.11 8.77 -49.56
N LEU A 286 -12.94 7.75 -49.37
CA LEU A 286 -13.70 7.09 -50.43
C LEU A 286 -15.18 7.47 -50.29
N LYS A 287 -15.89 7.40 -51.42
CA LYS A 287 -17.35 7.54 -51.51
C LYS A 287 -18.01 6.18 -51.26
N TRP A 288 -19.00 6.16 -50.38
CA TRP A 288 -19.73 4.96 -49.95
C TRP A 288 -21.23 5.17 -50.09
N GLU A 289 -21.97 4.08 -50.27
CA GLU A 289 -23.43 4.02 -50.32
C GLU A 289 -23.90 2.83 -49.46
N CYS A 290 -24.93 3.01 -48.62
CA CYS A 290 -25.50 1.92 -47.83
C CYS A 290 -26.75 1.33 -48.49
N GLU A 291 -27.27 0.23 -47.93
CA GLU A 291 -28.48 -0.45 -48.39
C GLU A 291 -29.70 0.47 -48.51
N HIS A 292 -29.78 1.47 -47.63
CA HIS A 292 -30.88 2.44 -47.57
C HIS A 292 -30.67 3.63 -48.54
N GLY A 293 -29.65 3.58 -49.41
CA GLY A 293 -29.37 4.61 -50.42
C GLY A 293 -28.64 5.85 -49.90
N HIS A 294 -28.21 5.88 -48.63
CA HIS A 294 -27.46 7.03 -48.12
C HIS A 294 -26.03 7.05 -48.68
N ARG A 295 -25.60 8.21 -49.18
CA ARG A 295 -24.25 8.41 -49.73
C ARG A 295 -23.41 9.30 -48.82
N TRP A 296 -22.16 8.90 -48.56
CA TRP A 296 -21.24 9.69 -47.73
C TRP A 296 -19.77 9.46 -48.09
N GLU A 297 -18.90 10.36 -47.62
CA GLU A 297 -17.45 10.25 -47.77
C GLU A 297 -16.79 9.89 -46.43
N ALA A 298 -16.01 8.81 -46.42
CA ALA A 298 -15.29 8.37 -45.23
C ALA A 298 -13.94 7.73 -45.58
N ALA A 299 -12.98 7.86 -44.67
CA ALA A 299 -11.70 7.17 -44.81
C ALA A 299 -11.88 5.65 -44.61
N PRO A 300 -11.24 4.80 -45.43
CA PRO A 300 -11.24 3.34 -45.32
C PRO A 300 -11.04 2.81 -43.90
N ARG A 301 -10.10 3.43 -43.16
CA ARG A 301 -9.83 3.08 -41.76
C ARG A 301 -11.05 3.17 -40.84
N ALA A 302 -11.98 4.09 -41.09
CA ALA A 302 -13.17 4.29 -40.28
C ALA A 302 -14.21 3.19 -40.55
N VAL A 303 -14.39 2.83 -41.82
CA VAL A 303 -15.27 1.74 -42.26
C VAL A 303 -14.79 0.37 -41.76
N VAL A 304 -13.47 0.12 -41.83
CA VAL A 304 -12.87 -1.11 -41.29
C VAL A 304 -13.07 -1.20 -39.77
N ARG A 305 -12.98 -0.06 -39.06
CA ARG A 305 -13.25 0.03 -37.60
C ARG A 305 -14.72 -0.08 -37.22
N GLY A 306 -15.65 -0.17 -38.18
CA GLY A 306 -17.08 -0.37 -37.93
C GLY A 306 -17.94 0.90 -38.00
N HIS A 307 -17.36 2.05 -38.38
CA HIS A 307 -18.15 3.26 -38.64
C HIS A 307 -18.64 3.24 -40.09
N TRP A 308 -19.85 2.72 -40.29
CA TRP A 308 -20.47 2.54 -41.60
C TRP A 308 -21.25 3.78 -42.04
N CYS A 309 -22.59 3.76 -41.93
CA CYS A 309 -23.44 4.86 -42.39
C CYS A 309 -23.81 5.82 -41.23
N PRO A 310 -23.49 7.12 -41.33
CA PRO A 310 -23.80 8.08 -40.27
C PRO A 310 -25.30 8.36 -40.11
N VAL A 311 -26.09 8.21 -41.18
CA VAL A 311 -27.55 8.41 -41.13
C VAL A 311 -28.22 7.21 -40.45
N CYS A 312 -27.95 5.99 -40.92
CA CYS A 312 -28.46 4.77 -40.28
C CYS A 312 -28.03 4.65 -38.80
N SER A 313 -26.81 5.10 -38.47
CA SER A 313 -26.36 5.13 -37.07
C SER A 313 -27.14 6.13 -36.22
N ARG A 314 -27.60 7.26 -36.76
CA ARG A 314 -28.43 8.23 -36.04
C ARG A 314 -29.86 7.70 -35.82
N ASP A 315 -30.42 7.03 -36.83
CA ASP A 315 -31.76 6.46 -36.74
C ASP A 315 -31.81 5.29 -35.74
N ALA A 316 -30.75 4.45 -35.71
CA ALA A 316 -30.59 3.43 -34.69
C ALA A 316 -30.51 4.01 -33.26
N SER A 317 -29.88 5.19 -33.09
CA SER A 317 -29.84 5.88 -31.79
C SER A 317 -31.20 6.41 -31.35
N LYS A 318 -32.08 6.82 -32.28
CA LYS A 318 -33.46 7.23 -31.96
C LYS A 318 -34.30 6.05 -31.48
N LEU A 319 -34.23 4.91 -32.17
CA LEU A 319 -34.85 3.64 -31.73
C LEU A 319 -34.37 3.24 -30.33
N GLY A 320 -33.11 3.52 -30.00
CA GLY A 320 -32.54 3.28 -28.68
C GLY A 320 -33.19 4.10 -27.56
N LEU A 321 -33.59 5.35 -27.82
CA LEU A 321 -34.26 6.21 -26.84
C LEU A 321 -35.68 5.75 -26.56
N ASP A 322 -36.43 5.37 -27.59
CA ASP A 322 -37.80 4.90 -27.46
C ASP A 322 -37.86 3.58 -26.68
N LEU A 323 -36.90 2.68 -26.93
CA LEU A 323 -36.73 1.47 -26.11
C LEU A 323 -36.45 1.81 -24.63
N MET A 324 -35.66 2.84 -24.34
CA MET A 324 -35.38 3.24 -22.95
C MET A 324 -36.60 3.83 -22.26
N LYS A 325 -37.44 4.58 -22.98
CA LYS A 325 -38.71 5.10 -22.47
C LYS A 325 -39.69 3.96 -22.15
N ASN A 326 -39.77 2.94 -22.99
CA ASN A 326 -40.63 1.78 -22.77
C ASN A 326 -40.20 0.97 -21.54
N ILE A 327 -38.90 0.68 -21.38
CA ILE A 327 -38.38 -0.01 -20.18
C ILE A 327 -38.68 0.79 -18.90
N ALA A 328 -38.64 2.13 -18.98
CA ALA A 328 -38.99 2.95 -17.84
C ALA A 328 -40.46 2.84 -17.47
N LEU A 329 -41.34 2.86 -18.47
CA LEU A 329 -42.78 2.73 -18.29
C LEU A 329 -43.17 1.37 -17.69
N GLU A 330 -42.59 0.27 -18.19
CA GLU A 330 -42.81 -1.09 -17.67
C GLU A 330 -42.43 -1.22 -16.19
N ARG A 331 -41.44 -0.45 -15.73
CA ARG A 331 -40.98 -0.44 -14.33
C ARG A 331 -41.65 0.64 -13.47
N GLY A 332 -42.75 1.21 -13.96
CA GLY A 332 -43.55 2.24 -13.28
C GLY A 332 -42.83 3.58 -13.14
N GLY A 333 -41.81 3.86 -13.94
CA GLY A 333 -41.04 5.10 -13.92
C GLY A 333 -41.00 5.83 -15.27
N LYS A 334 -40.13 6.82 -15.39
CA LYS A 334 -39.97 7.65 -16.60
C LYS A 334 -38.49 7.86 -16.92
N CYS A 335 -38.13 7.82 -18.20
CA CYS A 335 -36.84 8.31 -18.68
C CYS A 335 -36.99 9.80 -18.99
N ILE A 336 -36.29 10.67 -18.24
CA ILE A 336 -36.39 12.13 -18.35
C ILE A 336 -35.54 12.66 -19.51
N SER A 337 -34.41 12.02 -19.80
CA SER A 337 -33.50 12.49 -20.85
C SER A 337 -34.14 12.48 -22.23
N ALA A 338 -34.03 13.61 -22.95
CA ALA A 338 -34.55 13.78 -24.30
C ALA A 338 -33.60 13.33 -25.42
N THR A 339 -32.32 13.04 -25.10
CA THR A 339 -31.30 12.66 -26.08
C THR A 339 -30.61 11.35 -25.70
N TYR A 340 -30.39 10.49 -26.71
CA TYR A 340 -29.62 9.24 -26.57
C TYR A 340 -28.37 9.33 -27.43
N VAL A 341 -27.20 9.37 -26.79
CA VAL A 341 -25.92 9.50 -27.50
C VAL A 341 -25.31 8.12 -27.78
N ASN A 342 -25.25 7.24 -26.78
CA ASN A 342 -24.79 5.86 -26.89
C ASN A 342 -25.15 5.06 -25.62
N SER A 343 -24.82 3.76 -25.61
CA SER A 343 -25.10 2.84 -24.49
C SER A 343 -24.29 3.10 -23.21
N ALA A 344 -23.28 3.97 -23.26
CA ALA A 344 -22.44 4.37 -22.13
C ALA A 344 -22.78 5.77 -21.58
N ALA A 345 -23.56 6.57 -22.31
CA ALA A 345 -24.02 7.87 -21.88
C ALA A 345 -25.06 7.70 -20.76
N ARG A 346 -24.93 8.50 -19.70
CA ARG A 346 -25.86 8.45 -18.55
C ARG A 346 -27.15 9.17 -18.94
N LEU A 347 -28.27 8.47 -18.77
CA LEU A 347 -29.61 9.05 -18.88
C LEU A 347 -30.15 9.31 -17.47
N GLU A 348 -31.04 10.29 -17.36
CA GLU A 348 -31.78 10.61 -16.15
C GLU A 348 -33.10 9.84 -16.12
N TRP A 349 -33.35 9.19 -14.99
CA TRP A 349 -34.49 8.31 -14.76
C TRP A 349 -35.25 8.76 -13.52
N GLU A 350 -36.56 8.53 -13.51
CA GLU A 350 -37.46 8.76 -12.38
C GLU A 350 -38.23 7.45 -12.08
N CYS A 351 -38.34 7.02 -10.82
CA CYS A 351 -39.13 5.84 -10.46
C CYS A 351 -40.56 6.22 -10.05
N ALA A 352 -41.44 5.23 -9.88
CA ALA A 352 -42.81 5.41 -9.39
C ALA A 352 -42.93 6.21 -8.09
N ARG A 353 -41.89 6.14 -7.24
CA ARG A 353 -41.82 6.85 -5.95
C ARG A 353 -41.21 8.25 -6.06
N GLY A 354 -40.90 8.74 -7.27
CA GLY A 354 -40.37 10.09 -7.51
C GLY A 354 -38.87 10.27 -7.30
N HIS A 355 -38.09 9.20 -7.13
CA HIS A 355 -36.62 9.33 -7.05
C HIS A 355 -36.02 9.57 -8.42
N ARG A 356 -35.15 10.57 -8.54
CA ARG A 356 -34.38 10.85 -9.75
C ARG A 356 -32.92 10.41 -9.62
N TRP A 357 -32.38 9.77 -10.67
CA TRP A 357 -30.96 9.37 -10.71
C TRP A 357 -30.41 9.26 -12.13
N LEU A 358 -29.07 9.30 -12.24
CA LEU A 358 -28.33 9.15 -13.48
C LEU A 358 -27.75 7.73 -13.63
N ALA A 359 -28.21 6.99 -14.64
CA ALA A 359 -27.74 5.64 -14.93
C ALA A 359 -27.57 5.41 -16.45
N THR A 360 -26.67 4.49 -16.81
CA THR A 360 -26.48 4.13 -18.22
C THR A 360 -27.57 3.17 -18.70
N PRO A 361 -27.97 3.23 -19.99
CA PRO A 361 -28.89 2.28 -20.62
C PRO A 361 -28.55 0.81 -20.37
N ASN A 362 -27.26 0.47 -20.41
CA ASN A 362 -26.80 -0.92 -20.21
C ASN A 362 -27.05 -1.39 -18.76
N THR A 363 -26.85 -0.51 -17.77
CA THR A 363 -27.13 -0.80 -16.35
C THR A 363 -28.62 -1.08 -16.12
N ILE A 364 -29.49 -0.28 -16.75
CA ILE A 364 -30.95 -0.45 -16.64
C ILE A 364 -31.42 -1.76 -17.30
N ARG A 365 -30.91 -2.06 -18.50
CA ARG A 365 -31.19 -3.31 -19.21
C ARG A 365 -30.75 -4.54 -18.44
N ARG A 366 -29.66 -4.46 -17.67
CA ARG A 366 -29.18 -5.55 -16.79
C ARG A 366 -30.02 -5.75 -15.52
N GLY A 367 -31.12 -5.01 -15.36
CA GLY A 367 -32.07 -5.20 -14.26
C GLY A 367 -31.93 -4.24 -13.09
N HIS A 368 -30.89 -3.38 -13.08
CA HIS A 368 -30.77 -2.37 -12.04
C HIS A 368 -31.78 -1.23 -12.26
N TRP A 369 -32.40 -0.74 -11.19
CA TRP A 369 -33.43 0.30 -11.27
C TRP A 369 -33.15 1.43 -10.28
N CYS A 370 -34.04 1.68 -9.32
CA CYS A 370 -33.82 2.67 -8.27
C CYS A 370 -33.16 2.04 -7.05
N ALA A 371 -31.92 2.43 -6.75
CA ALA A 371 -31.19 1.99 -5.57
C ALA A 371 -31.91 2.37 -4.27
N ARG A 372 -32.54 3.54 -4.21
CA ARG A 372 -33.32 3.98 -3.02
C ARG A 372 -34.54 3.09 -2.81
N CYS A 373 -35.27 2.73 -3.86
CA CYS A 373 -36.38 1.76 -3.75
C CYS A 373 -35.90 0.38 -3.33
N TYR A 374 -34.76 -0.08 -3.86
CA TYR A 374 -34.14 -1.35 -3.46
C TYR A 374 -33.75 -1.35 -1.97
N PHE A 375 -33.13 -0.28 -1.48
CA PHE A 375 -32.80 -0.17 -0.06
C PHE A 375 -34.06 -0.13 0.82
N ILE A 376 -35.14 0.52 0.37
CA ILE A 376 -36.43 0.47 1.09
C ILE A 376 -36.98 -0.96 1.10
N SER A 377 -36.89 -1.73 0.01
CA SER A 377 -37.44 -3.09 -0.03
C SER A 377 -36.69 -4.10 0.86
N ILE A 378 -35.40 -3.86 1.16
CA ILE A 378 -34.60 -4.76 2.01
C ILE A 378 -34.48 -4.29 3.47
N THR A 379 -34.95 -3.08 3.80
CA THR A 379 -34.92 -2.57 5.18
C THR A 379 -36.17 -3.02 5.91
N THR A 380 -36.03 -3.99 6.81
CA THR A 380 -37.15 -4.58 7.56
C THR A 380 -37.50 -3.83 8.85
N THR A 381 -36.58 -3.03 9.39
CA THR A 381 -36.77 -2.31 10.66
C THR A 381 -37.17 -0.85 10.46
N GLU A 382 -38.25 -0.44 11.12
CA GLU A 382 -38.85 0.90 11.05
C GLU A 382 -37.86 2.01 11.48
N GLU A 383 -37.03 1.75 12.49
CA GLU A 383 -36.07 2.72 13.02
C GLU A 383 -34.95 3.07 12.00
N THR A 384 -34.41 2.05 11.32
CA THR A 384 -33.41 2.22 10.25
C THR A 384 -34.03 2.86 9.01
N ARG A 385 -35.30 2.58 8.72
CA ARG A 385 -36.07 3.20 7.62
C ARG A 385 -36.23 4.72 7.85
N ARG A 386 -36.54 5.15 9.07
CA ARG A 386 -36.65 6.57 9.45
C ARG A 386 -35.31 7.31 9.46
N LYS A 387 -34.23 6.69 9.95
CA LYS A 387 -32.88 7.30 9.98
C LYS A 387 -32.30 7.57 8.59
N ARG A 388 -32.50 6.67 7.62
CA ARG A 388 -31.83 6.75 6.30
C ARG A 388 -32.54 7.63 5.25
N ARG A 389 -33.74 8.13 5.53
CA ARG A 389 -34.53 9.07 4.67
C ARG A 389 -34.52 8.68 3.18
N HIS A 390 -34.71 7.39 2.87
CA HIS A 390 -34.71 6.94 1.48
C HIS A 390 -36.01 7.24 0.73
N GLU A 391 -37.07 7.68 1.42
CA GLU A 391 -38.32 8.12 0.80
C GLU A 391 -38.11 9.43 0.01
N ALA A 392 -38.82 9.57 -1.10
CA ALA A 392 -38.76 10.82 -1.86
C ALA A 392 -39.41 11.90 -1.00
N VAL A 393 -38.78 13.08 -0.96
CA VAL A 393 -39.43 14.25 -0.37
C VAL A 393 -40.61 14.55 -1.30
N GLY A 394 -41.82 14.29 -0.82
CA GLY A 394 -43.04 14.60 -1.56
C GLY A 394 -43.00 16.07 -1.99
N ARG A 395 -43.32 16.32 -3.25
CA ARG A 395 -43.62 17.66 -3.72
C ARG A 395 -45.04 18.04 -3.32
#